data_AF-A0AAD8KTG4-F1
#
_entry.id   AF-A0AAD8KTG4-F1
#
_cell.length_a   1.000
_cell.length_b   1.000
_cell.length_c   1.000
_cell.angle_alpha   90.00
_cell.angle_beta   90.00
_cell.angle_gamma   90.00
#
_symmetry.space_group_name_H-M   'P 1'
#
loop_
_entity.id
_entity.type
_entity.pdbx_description
1 polymer ?
#
loop_
_entity_poly.entity_id
_entity_poly.type
_entity_poly.pdbx_seq_one_letter_code
_entity_poly.pdbx_strand_id
1 'polypeptide(L)'
;MGLLFPIQRAVLVPALEGRDIIARAKTGTGKTLAFGIPIIKRLAEDDEERISPRRGQRLPRVLVLAPTRELAKQVETEIKASAPYLSTVCEYESSTIASANEFIGEWLDF
;
A
#
# COMPACT_ATOMS: atom_id res chain seq x y z
N MET A 1 19.74 -19.46 -4.52
CA MET A 1 19.54 -18.07 -4.03
C MET A 1 18.99 -17.22 -5.18
N GLY A 2 17.66 -17.22 -5.43
CA GLY A 2 17.10 -16.61 -6.65
C GLY A 2 15.60 -16.33 -6.63
N LEU A 3 14.99 -16.15 -5.45
CA LEU A 3 13.53 -16.02 -5.30
C LEU A 3 12.99 -14.61 -5.55
N LEU A 4 13.81 -13.57 -5.34
CA LEU A 4 13.41 -12.17 -5.45
C LEU A 4 13.95 -11.52 -6.73
N PHE A 5 13.17 -10.64 -7.35
CA PHE A 5 13.67 -9.81 -8.45
C PHE A 5 14.80 -8.87 -7.98
N PRO A 6 15.74 -8.47 -8.86
CA PRO A 6 16.85 -7.59 -8.48
C PRO A 6 16.42 -6.31 -7.75
N ILE A 7 15.31 -5.69 -8.19
CA ILE A 7 14.79 -4.47 -7.56
C ILE A 7 14.29 -4.74 -6.14
N GLN A 8 13.61 -5.86 -5.91
CA GLN A 8 13.12 -6.25 -4.58
C GLN A 8 14.30 -6.46 -3.62
N ARG A 9 15.35 -7.17 -4.07
CA ARG A 9 16.56 -7.36 -3.26
C ARG A 9 17.25 -6.05 -2.91
N ALA A 10 17.30 -5.11 -3.85
CA ALA A 10 17.96 -3.83 -3.66
C ALA A 10 17.22 -2.93 -2.66
N VAL A 11 15.89 -2.99 -2.61
CA VAL A 11 15.07 -2.08 -1.78
C VAL A 11 14.61 -2.67 -0.46
N LEU A 12 14.56 -4.01 -0.32
CA LEU A 12 13.89 -4.64 0.82
C LEU A 12 14.47 -4.20 2.16
N VAL A 13 15.78 -4.37 2.36
CA VAL A 13 16.46 -3.99 3.62
C VAL A 13 16.33 -2.49 3.91
N PRO A 14 16.70 -1.56 3.00
CA PRO A 14 16.54 -0.13 3.28
C PRO A 14 15.09 0.28 3.56
N ALA A 15 14.10 -0.34 2.89
CA ALA A 15 12.70 0.01 3.09
C ALA A 15 12.19 -0.47 4.45
N LEU A 16 12.61 -1.66 4.88
CA LEU A 16 12.30 -2.20 6.20
C LEU A 16 12.91 -1.38 7.34
N GLU A 17 14.05 -0.74 7.10
CA GLU A 17 14.67 0.22 8.02
C GLU A 17 13.98 1.60 8.01
N GLY A 18 12.94 1.79 7.19
CA GLY A 18 12.21 3.04 7.07
C GLY A 18 12.96 4.15 6.33
N ARG A 19 13.94 3.80 5.49
CA ARG A 19 14.65 4.78 4.66
C ARG A 19 13.83 5.17 3.43
N ASP A 20 13.99 6.43 3.03
CA ASP A 20 13.48 6.90 1.74
C ASP A 20 14.30 6.31 0.58
N ILE A 21 13.62 5.89 -0.48
CA ILE A 21 14.24 5.16 -1.59
C ILE A 21 13.76 5.73 -2.92
N ILE A 22 14.73 6.02 -3.80
CA ILE A 22 14.48 6.22 -5.22
C ILE A 22 14.96 4.97 -5.95
N ALA A 23 14.02 4.27 -6.61
CA ALA A 23 14.32 3.01 -7.27
C ALA A 23 13.96 3.06 -8.77
N ARG A 24 14.89 2.63 -9.63
CA ARG A 24 14.67 2.54 -11.08
C ARG A 24 14.81 1.09 -11.55
N ALA A 25 13.76 0.58 -12.17
CA ALA A 25 13.77 -0.72 -12.85
C ALA A 25 12.83 -0.69 -14.07
N LYS A 26 12.86 -1.74 -14.89
CA LYS A 26 11.91 -1.91 -16.01
C LYS A 26 10.53 -2.33 -15.50
N THR A 27 9.48 -2.10 -16.29
CA THR A 27 8.14 -2.64 -15.98
C THR A 27 8.18 -4.18 -15.96
N GLY A 28 7.31 -4.81 -15.16
CA GLY A 28 7.27 -6.27 -15.04
C GLY A 28 8.41 -6.89 -14.21
N THR A 29 9.18 -6.08 -13.46
CA THR A 29 10.30 -6.57 -12.63
C THR A 29 9.97 -6.63 -11.14
N GLY A 30 8.69 -6.68 -10.77
CA GLY A 30 8.26 -6.83 -9.37
C GLY A 30 8.39 -5.57 -8.52
N LYS A 31 8.36 -4.37 -9.13
CA LYS A 31 8.41 -3.08 -8.41
C LYS A 31 7.31 -2.92 -7.37
N THR A 32 6.10 -3.38 -7.68
CA THR A 32 4.95 -3.26 -6.78
C THR A 32 5.24 -3.94 -5.46
N LEU A 33 5.68 -5.20 -5.48
CA LEU A 33 6.08 -5.91 -4.26
C LEU A 33 7.38 -5.37 -3.64
N ALA A 34 8.21 -4.67 -4.42
CA ALA A 34 9.43 -4.04 -3.90
C ALA A 34 9.10 -2.96 -2.84
N PHE A 35 8.03 -2.18 -3.02
CA PHE A 35 7.50 -1.29 -1.98
C PHE A 35 6.36 -1.93 -1.16
N GLY A 36 5.62 -2.88 -1.73
CA GLY A 36 4.45 -3.50 -1.10
C GLY A 36 4.81 -4.38 0.10
N ILE A 37 5.86 -5.20 0.00
CA ILE A 37 6.30 -6.08 1.10
C ILE A 37 6.61 -5.30 2.39
N PRO A 38 7.48 -4.26 2.37
CA PRO A 38 7.78 -3.52 3.59
C PRO A 38 6.55 -2.78 4.15
N ILE A 39 5.65 -2.29 3.28
CA ILE A 39 4.38 -1.68 3.68
C ILE A 39 3.50 -2.70 4.41
N ILE A 40 3.26 -3.87 3.81
CA ILE A 40 2.40 -4.92 4.37
C ILE A 40 2.92 -5.36 5.73
N LYS A 41 4.23 -5.60 5.83
CA LYS A 41 4.86 -6.00 7.10
C LYS A 41 4.59 -4.98 8.20
N ARG A 42 4.83 -3.69 7.92
CA ARG A 42 4.66 -2.61 8.89
C ARG A 42 3.20 -2.45 9.33
N LEU A 43 2.25 -2.57 8.39
CA LEU A 43 0.83 -2.52 8.71
C LEU A 43 0.35 -3.69 9.57
N ALA A 44 0.93 -4.89 9.37
CA ALA A 44 0.62 -6.07 10.17
C ALA A 44 1.18 -5.96 11.60
N GLU A 45 2.44 -5.52 11.75
CA GLU A 45 3.06 -5.29 13.07
C GLU A 45 2.33 -4.20 13.87
N ASP A 46 1.96 -3.09 13.21
CA ASP A 46 1.21 -1.99 13.85
C ASP A 46 -0.20 -2.41 14.31
N ASP A 47 -0.83 -3.40 13.66
CA ASP A 47 -2.16 -3.90 14.03
C ASP A 47 -2.11 -4.81 15.27
N GLU A 48 -1.01 -5.55 15.47
CA GLU A 48 -0.76 -6.34 16.68
C GLU A 48 -0.53 -5.44 17.91
N GLU A 49 0.16 -4.31 17.74
CA GLU A 49 0.41 -3.36 18.84
C GLU A 49 -0.83 -2.53 19.22
N ARG A 50 -1.84 -2.46 18.34
CA ARG A 50 -3.03 -1.61 18.51
C ARG A 50 -4.29 -2.36 18.94
N ILE A 51 -4.15 -3.46 19.70
CA ILE A 51 -5.24 -4.08 20.47
C ILE A 51 -5.68 -3.11 21.58
N SER A 52 -6.34 -2.02 21.18
CA SER A 52 -7.02 -1.05 22.02
C SER A 52 -8.26 -0.63 21.22
N PRO A 53 -9.47 -0.84 21.75
CA PRO A 53 -10.71 -0.65 21.00
C PRO A 53 -11.04 0.83 20.92
N ARG A 54 -10.24 1.62 20.18
CA ARG A 54 -10.67 2.94 19.76
C ARG A 54 -11.56 2.74 18.55
N ARG A 55 -12.85 2.52 18.85
CA ARG A 55 -13.98 2.71 17.93
C ARG A 55 -13.88 4.12 17.36
N GLY A 56 -13.25 4.24 16.21
CA GLY A 56 -13.00 5.52 15.59
C GLY A 56 -12.12 5.31 14.37
N GLN A 57 -12.78 5.21 13.22
CA GLN A 57 -12.30 5.71 11.95
C GLN A 57 -10.85 5.24 11.61
N ARG A 58 -10.71 4.06 10.97
CA ARG A 58 -9.44 3.59 10.39
C ARG A 58 -9.02 4.48 9.21
N LEU A 59 -8.29 5.55 9.51
CA LEU A 59 -7.71 6.42 8.49
C LEU A 59 -6.69 5.66 7.61
N PRO A 60 -6.60 5.98 6.31
CA PRO A 60 -5.58 5.40 5.43
C PRO A 60 -4.16 5.65 5.99
N ARG A 61 -3.39 4.57 6.19
CA ARG A 61 -2.01 4.64 6.69
C ARG A 61 -0.97 4.79 5.57
N VAL A 62 -1.36 4.49 4.33
CA VAL A 62 -0.47 4.42 3.18
C VAL A 62 -1.18 5.01 1.96
N LEU A 63 -0.48 5.85 1.21
CA LEU A 63 -0.92 6.39 -0.07
C LEU A 63 0.05 5.95 -1.16
N VAL A 64 -0.47 5.28 -2.19
CA VAL A 64 0.32 4.93 -3.38
C VAL A 64 -0.24 5.72 -4.56
N LEU A 65 0.61 6.57 -5.14
CA LEU A 65 0.26 7.36 -6.31
C LEU A 65 0.73 6.65 -7.59
N ALA A 66 -0.16 6.54 -8.56
CA ALA A 66 0.13 5.99 -9.88
C ALA A 66 -0.29 6.98 -10.98
N PRO A 67 0.44 7.06 -12.10
CA PRO A 67 0.18 8.07 -13.12
C PRO A 67 -1.01 7.72 -14.03
N THR A 68 -1.51 6.48 -13.99
CA THR A 68 -2.67 6.05 -14.76
C THR A 68 -3.59 5.13 -13.97
N ARG A 69 -4.86 5.04 -14.40
CA ARG A 69 -5.91 4.22 -13.74
C ARG A 69 -5.55 2.76 -13.75
N GLU A 70 -5.04 2.33 -14.88
CA GLU A 70 -4.66 0.95 -15.16
C GLU A 70 -3.51 0.55 -14.24
N LEU A 71 -2.54 1.45 -14.04
CA LEU A 71 -1.43 1.21 -13.11
C LEU A 71 -1.89 1.22 -11.65
N ALA A 72 -2.79 2.12 -11.26
CA ALA A 72 -3.36 2.13 -9.91
C ALA A 72 -4.08 0.81 -9.60
N LYS A 73 -4.93 0.34 -10.52
CA LYS A 73 -5.65 -0.95 -10.40
C LYS A 73 -4.70 -2.16 -10.37
N GLN A 74 -3.63 -2.14 -11.15
CA GLN A 74 -2.62 -3.19 -11.12
C GLN A 74 -1.92 -3.26 -9.75
N VAL A 75 -1.58 -2.10 -9.19
CA VAL A 75 -1.00 -2.02 -7.85
C VAL A 75 -1.99 -2.54 -6.80
N GLU A 76 -3.23 -2.05 -6.82
CA GLU A 76 -4.26 -2.49 -5.87
C GLU A 76 -4.47 -4.01 -5.92
N THR A 77 -4.58 -4.56 -7.13
CA THR A 77 -4.77 -6.01 -7.35
C THR A 77 -3.62 -6.82 -6.75
N GLU A 78 -2.38 -6.40 -6.98
CA GLU A 78 -1.19 -7.08 -6.46
C GLU A 78 -1.15 -7.04 -4.93
N ILE A 79 -1.50 -5.90 -4.32
CA ILE A 79 -1.53 -5.75 -2.86
C ILE A 79 -2.64 -6.60 -2.26
N LYS A 80 -3.87 -6.57 -2.82
CA LYS A 80 -4.99 -7.41 -2.38
C LYS A 80 -4.65 -8.91 -2.46
N ALA A 81 -3.97 -9.34 -3.53
CA ALA A 81 -3.54 -10.73 -3.67
C ALA A 81 -2.48 -11.12 -2.63
N SER A 82 -1.60 -10.19 -2.26
CA SER A 82 -0.50 -10.45 -1.32
C SER A 82 -0.91 -10.37 0.16
N ALA A 83 -1.89 -9.52 0.47
CA ALA A 83 -2.36 -9.25 1.83
C ALA A 83 -3.89 -9.04 1.83
N PRO A 84 -4.69 -10.12 1.65
CA PRO A 84 -6.15 -10.02 1.53
C PRO A 84 -6.84 -9.53 2.81
N TYR A 85 -6.13 -9.51 3.94
CA TYR A 85 -6.59 -8.99 5.22
C TYR A 85 -6.43 -7.46 5.36
N LEU A 86 -5.74 -6.78 4.42
CA LEU A 86 -5.64 -5.33 4.40
C LEU A 86 -6.79 -4.72 3.58
N SER A 87 -7.42 -3.69 4.14
CA SER A 87 -8.35 -2.83 3.42
C SER A 87 -7.58 -1.95 2.43
N THR A 88 -7.93 -2.01 1.14
CA THR A 88 -7.38 -1.10 0.13
C THR A 88 -8.49 -0.42 -0.66
N VAL A 89 -8.22 0.83 -1.02
CA VAL A 89 -9.05 1.70 -1.86
C VAL A 89 -8.22 2.15 -3.04
N CYS A 90 -8.81 2.16 -4.23
CA CYS A 90 -8.22 2.76 -5.42
C CYS A 90 -9.16 3.83 -6.00
N GLU A 91 -8.85 5.09 -5.73
CA GLU A 91 -9.50 6.25 -6.36
C GLU A 91 -8.66 6.78 -7.52
N TYR A 92 -9.30 7.17 -8.62
CA TYR A 92 -8.61 7.66 -9.81
C TYR A 92 -9.31 8.83 -10.51
N GLU A 93 -10.53 9.16 -10.12
CA GLU A 93 -11.19 10.36 -10.61
C GLU A 93 -10.93 11.51 -9.64
N SER A 94 -11.01 12.75 -10.11
CA SER A 94 -11.16 13.91 -9.22
C SER A 94 -12.52 13.80 -8.52
N SER A 95 -12.65 12.88 -7.58
CA SER A 95 -13.56 13.06 -6.47
C SER A 95 -13.15 14.42 -5.89
N THR A 96 -14.09 15.37 -5.89
CA THR A 96 -13.91 16.60 -5.11
C THR A 96 -13.43 16.17 -3.72
N ILE A 97 -12.57 16.93 -3.02
CA ILE A 97 -12.15 16.56 -1.65
C ILE A 97 -13.36 16.20 -0.76
N ALA A 98 -14.54 16.77 -1.05
CA ALA A 98 -15.82 16.36 -0.50
C ALA A 98 -16.20 14.88 -0.76
N SER A 99 -16.15 14.38 -2.00
CA SER A 99 -16.41 12.96 -2.31
C SER A 99 -15.32 12.03 -1.80
N ALA A 100 -14.05 12.46 -1.74
CA ALA A 100 -13.01 11.67 -1.09
C ALA A 100 -13.25 11.59 0.43
N ASN A 101 -13.68 12.68 1.08
CA ASN A 101 -14.03 12.69 2.50
C ASN A 101 -15.34 11.95 2.80
N GLU A 102 -16.31 11.97 1.89
CA GLU A 102 -17.58 11.24 2.00
C GLU A 102 -17.36 9.74 1.80
N PHE A 103 -16.53 9.38 0.82
CA PHE A 103 -16.06 8.02 0.62
C PHE A 103 -15.22 7.54 1.81
N ILE A 104 -14.24 8.32 2.27
CA ILE A 104 -13.53 8.04 3.52
C ILE A 104 -14.54 7.91 4.67
N GLY A 105 -15.55 8.77 4.78
CA GLY A 105 -16.65 8.65 5.73
C GLY A 105 -17.35 7.28 5.71
N GLU A 106 -17.72 6.78 4.53
CA GLU A 106 -18.30 5.43 4.36
C GLU A 106 -17.35 4.31 4.85
N TRP A 107 -16.04 4.47 4.67
CA TRP A 107 -15.02 3.53 5.17
C TRP A 107 -14.81 3.61 6.69
N LEU A 108 -15.14 4.74 7.31
CA LEU A 108 -14.95 4.97 8.74
C LEU A 108 -16.14 4.51 9.58
N ASP A 109 -17.25 4.15 8.93
CA ASP A 109 -18.49 3.63 9.52
C ASP A 109 -18.57 2.08 9.55
N PHE A 110 -17.58 1.37 9.00
CA PHE A 110 -17.35 -0.08 9.14
C PHE A 110 -16.23 -0.41 10.12
#